data_AF-A0AA88YDN2-F1
#
_entry.id   AF-A0AA88YDN2-F1
#
_cell.length_a   1.000
_cell.length_b   1.000
_cell.length_c   1.000
_cell.angle_alpha   90.00
_cell.angle_beta   90.00
_cell.angle_gamma   90.00
#
_symmetry.space_group_name_H-M   'P 1'
#
loop_
_entity.id
_entity.type
_entity.pdbx_description
1 polymer ?
#
loop_
_entity_poly.entity_id
_entity_poly.type
_entity_poly.pdbx_seq_one_letter_code
_entity_poly.pdbx_strand_id
1 'polypeptide(L)'
;MADGQERFAPRSEEDISRVRTELHSKNTIRSNKKAATILRAYLIEKSQNSNFEEFDTVQLNEVLSHFYMDLRKANGEKYKVTSLENIRHSLNMYLQSPPFNRTFDLIKGLEFSESNINFRAVLAELKREGKGAIDHHAVIKDADLQKLYSSVFLSPKTPSGLFNKIFDMFDVSKKFYEMPEQVKKVYAKQGATSIHGWIAREIEKSDPASPVADLKEAFNFQILDDESDIDYFRECHHLIGQKGNNSSLRSLYYPPLSSGVKSGQMRCGEHSDFGTITLLFQDDAGGLQVKLPNGDYIPADPIPDTVLVNLGDLMQRWTADKLVATKHRVVFPEDLKSTKGRQSFAFFVQADDEVVIECLDKSNKYEPMTSLDYLNMKFNTIY
;
A
#
# COMPACT_ATOMS: atom_id res chain seq x y z
N MET A 1 20.69 23.38 -22.00
CA MET A 1 19.60 24.22 -21.46
C MET A 1 18.36 23.36 -21.48
N ALA A 2 17.97 22.84 -20.32
CA ALA A 2 16.76 22.03 -20.19
C ALA A 2 15.56 22.99 -20.14
N ASP A 3 14.61 22.75 -21.02
CA ASP A 3 13.40 23.54 -21.22
C ASP A 3 12.56 23.53 -19.93
N GLY A 4 12.49 24.69 -19.27
CA GLY A 4 11.83 24.86 -17.98
C GLY A 4 10.33 24.95 -18.19
N GLN A 5 9.61 23.86 -17.96
CA GLN A 5 8.16 23.94 -17.81
C GLN A 5 7.82 24.56 -16.44
N GLU A 6 7.23 25.76 -16.48
CA GLU A 6 6.80 26.48 -15.28
C GLU A 6 5.69 25.75 -14.51
N ARG A 7 5.76 25.79 -13.18
CA ARG A 7 4.81 25.19 -12.23
C ARG A 7 3.33 25.57 -12.46
N PHE A 8 3.06 26.69 -13.13
CA PHE A 8 1.72 27.20 -13.44
C PHE A 8 1.60 27.65 -14.90
N ALA A 9 2.18 26.87 -15.83
CA ALA A 9 2.08 27.17 -17.25
C ALA A 9 0.60 27.39 -17.65
N PRO A 10 0.24 28.57 -18.18
CA PRO A 10 -1.13 28.85 -18.58
C PRO A 10 -1.54 27.89 -19.68
N ARG A 11 -2.67 27.19 -19.50
CA ARG A 11 -3.23 26.36 -20.56
C ARG A 11 -3.78 27.25 -21.65
N SER A 12 -3.44 26.93 -22.89
CA SER A 12 -4.09 27.56 -24.05
C SER A 12 -5.60 27.32 -24.00
N GLU A 13 -6.39 28.25 -24.56
CA GLU A 13 -7.84 28.06 -24.77
C GLU A 13 -8.14 26.73 -25.48
N GLU A 14 -7.25 26.30 -26.39
CA GLU A 14 -7.32 25.01 -27.09
C GLU A 14 -7.09 23.81 -26.16
N ASP A 15 -6.12 23.86 -25.24
CA ASP A 15 -5.90 22.80 -24.26
C ASP A 15 -7.02 22.71 -23.22
N ILE A 16 -7.59 23.86 -22.81
CA ILE A 16 -8.77 23.91 -21.93
C ILE A 16 -9.97 23.29 -22.63
N SER A 17 -10.18 23.63 -23.90
CA SER A 17 -11.23 23.03 -24.75
C SER A 17 -11.02 21.52 -24.91
N ARG A 18 -9.79 21.06 -25.20
CA ARG A 18 -9.44 19.63 -25.32
C ARG A 18 -9.78 18.85 -24.04
N VAL A 19 -9.36 19.35 -22.89
CA VAL A 19 -9.61 18.73 -21.58
C VAL A 19 -11.10 18.71 -21.24
N ARG A 20 -11.85 19.74 -21.63
CA ARG A 20 -13.32 19.76 -21.50
C ARG A 20 -13.99 18.71 -22.41
N THR A 21 -13.49 18.48 -23.62
CA THR A 21 -13.98 17.38 -24.47
C THR A 21 -13.65 15.98 -23.92
N GLU A 22 -12.67 15.86 -23.04
CA GLU A 22 -12.25 14.59 -22.40
C GLU A 22 -12.85 14.36 -21.00
N LEU A 23 -13.79 15.21 -20.56
CA LEU A 23 -14.44 15.19 -19.23
C LEU A 23 -15.02 13.84 -18.80
N HIS A 24 -15.39 12.99 -19.76
CA HIS A 24 -15.96 11.68 -19.51
C HIS A 24 -15.07 10.59 -20.09
N SER A 25 -14.70 9.62 -19.25
CA SER A 25 -13.95 8.44 -19.71
C SER A 25 -14.67 7.77 -20.89
N LYS A 26 -13.93 7.20 -21.84
CA LYS A 26 -14.49 6.45 -22.98
C LYS A 26 -15.52 5.39 -22.53
N ASN A 27 -15.31 4.81 -21.35
CA ASN A 27 -16.22 3.84 -20.74
C ASN A 27 -17.53 4.47 -20.26
N THR A 28 -17.47 5.65 -19.63
CA THR A 28 -18.65 6.43 -19.20
C THR A 28 -19.50 6.83 -20.41
N ILE A 29 -18.87 7.34 -21.47
CA ILE A 29 -19.56 7.70 -22.72
C ILE A 29 -20.27 6.48 -23.33
N ARG A 30 -19.60 5.32 -23.34
CA ARG A 30 -20.17 4.07 -23.85
C ARG A 30 -21.35 3.60 -23.00
N SER A 31 -21.27 3.70 -21.67
CA SER A 31 -22.38 3.36 -20.76
C SER A 31 -23.60 4.25 -20.99
N ASN A 32 -23.38 5.56 -21.10
CA ASN A 32 -24.41 6.56 -21.37
C ASN A 32 -25.15 6.26 -22.69
N LYS A 33 -24.40 6.03 -23.79
CA LYS A 33 -24.98 5.65 -25.08
C LYS A 33 -25.75 4.33 -25.01
N LYS A 34 -25.25 3.34 -24.25
CA LYS A 34 -25.93 2.05 -24.08
C LYS A 34 -27.27 2.22 -23.35
N ALA A 35 -27.32 3.03 -22.29
CA ALA A 35 -28.55 3.29 -21.56
C ALA A 35 -29.60 4.01 -22.44
N ALA A 36 -29.17 4.99 -23.25
CA ALA A 36 -30.02 5.61 -24.26
C ALA A 36 -30.57 4.60 -25.28
N THR A 37 -29.72 3.68 -25.76
CA THR A 37 -30.12 2.62 -26.69
C THR A 37 -31.21 1.71 -26.09
N ILE A 38 -31.10 1.39 -24.80
CA ILE A 38 -32.10 0.57 -24.09
C ILE A 38 -33.45 1.30 -24.04
N LEU A 39 -33.47 2.60 -23.72
CA LEU A 39 -34.70 3.38 -23.70
C LEU A 39 -35.31 3.51 -25.11
N ARG A 40 -34.49 3.72 -26.16
CA ARG A 40 -35.00 3.70 -27.54
C ARG A 40 -35.64 2.38 -27.91
N ALA A 41 -34.98 1.26 -27.58
CA ALA A 41 -35.52 -0.06 -27.87
C ALA A 41 -36.87 -0.28 -27.19
N TYR A 42 -37.00 0.14 -25.92
CA TYR A 42 -38.27 0.10 -25.18
C TYR A 42 -39.36 0.92 -25.88
N LEU A 43 -39.06 2.16 -26.27
CA LEU A 43 -40.03 3.04 -26.94
C LEU A 43 -40.51 2.46 -28.27
N ILE A 44 -39.59 1.90 -29.07
CA ILE A 44 -39.91 1.20 -30.32
C ILE A 44 -40.85 0.02 -30.05
N GLU A 45 -40.56 -0.80 -29.03
CA GLU A 45 -41.39 -1.95 -28.66
C GLU A 45 -42.80 -1.52 -28.21
N LYS A 46 -42.92 -0.40 -27.50
CA LYS A 46 -44.20 0.19 -27.11
C LYS A 46 -44.90 0.98 -28.23
N SER A 47 -44.35 0.96 -29.44
CA SER A 47 -44.87 1.73 -30.58
C SER A 47 -44.97 3.24 -30.30
N GLN A 48 -44.05 3.77 -29.50
CA GLN A 48 -43.91 5.19 -29.16
C GLN A 48 -42.77 5.83 -29.96
N ASN A 49 -42.72 7.17 -30.00
CA ASN A 49 -41.62 7.89 -30.63
C ASN A 49 -40.29 7.56 -29.93
N SER A 50 -39.28 7.11 -30.69
CA SER A 50 -37.98 6.71 -30.15
C SER A 50 -37.01 7.87 -29.96
N ASN A 51 -37.34 9.07 -30.45
CA ASN A 51 -36.56 10.31 -30.27
C ASN A 51 -36.89 10.97 -28.93
N PHE A 52 -36.69 10.24 -27.83
CA PHE A 52 -36.97 10.72 -26.48
C PHE A 52 -36.11 11.93 -26.09
N GLU A 53 -35.00 12.18 -26.79
CA GLU A 53 -34.17 13.34 -26.55
C GLU A 53 -34.87 14.66 -26.87
N GLU A 54 -35.96 14.64 -27.64
CA GLU A 54 -36.78 15.80 -27.98
C GLU A 54 -37.96 16.00 -27.02
N PHE A 55 -38.27 15.02 -26.17
CA PHE A 55 -39.43 15.07 -25.28
C PHE A 55 -39.31 16.21 -24.27
N ASP A 56 -40.46 16.77 -23.92
CA ASP A 56 -40.56 17.67 -22.76
C ASP A 56 -40.49 16.86 -21.44
N THR A 57 -40.42 17.58 -20.32
CA THR A 57 -40.29 16.96 -19.00
C THR A 57 -41.51 16.14 -18.60
N VAL A 58 -42.71 16.48 -19.10
CA VAL A 58 -43.95 15.78 -18.78
C VAL A 58 -43.97 14.43 -19.52
N GLN A 59 -43.73 14.46 -20.83
CA GLN A 59 -43.62 13.26 -21.67
C GLN A 59 -42.53 12.32 -21.17
N LEU A 60 -41.37 12.88 -20.80
CA LEU A 60 -40.24 12.08 -20.35
C LEU A 60 -40.49 11.47 -18.96
N ASN A 61 -41.15 12.20 -18.05
CA ASN A 61 -41.55 11.65 -16.75
C ASN A 61 -42.56 10.51 -16.91
N GLU A 62 -43.57 10.66 -17.78
CA GLU A 62 -44.54 9.60 -18.08
C GLU A 62 -43.88 8.34 -18.66
N VAL A 63 -43.00 8.51 -19.64
CA VAL A 63 -42.27 7.38 -20.24
C VAL A 63 -41.39 6.67 -19.21
N LEU A 64 -40.64 7.44 -18.41
CA LEU A 64 -39.72 6.86 -17.42
C LEU A 64 -40.47 6.15 -16.28
N SER A 65 -41.69 6.59 -15.94
CA SER A 65 -42.50 5.98 -14.89
C SER A 65 -42.87 4.53 -15.22
N HIS A 66 -43.12 4.23 -16.50
CA HIS A 66 -43.39 2.88 -16.98
C HIS A 66 -42.12 2.12 -17.35
N PHE A 67 -41.15 2.80 -17.98
CA PHE A 67 -39.89 2.20 -18.41
C PHE A 67 -39.21 1.42 -17.30
N TYR A 68 -39.06 2.01 -16.10
CA TYR A 68 -38.39 1.33 -14.99
C TYR A 68 -39.14 0.10 -14.47
N MET A 69 -40.48 0.09 -14.56
CA MET A 69 -41.30 -1.04 -14.13
C MET A 69 -41.21 -2.20 -15.13
N ASP A 70 -41.19 -1.87 -16.42
CA ASP A 70 -41.16 -2.83 -17.51
C ASP A 70 -39.76 -3.37 -17.80
N LEU A 71 -38.69 -2.70 -17.35
CA LEU A 71 -37.35 -3.00 -17.80
C LEU A 71 -36.90 -4.44 -17.48
N ARG A 72 -36.55 -5.20 -18.52
CA ARG A 72 -35.99 -6.56 -18.43
C ARG A 72 -34.75 -6.70 -19.30
N LYS A 73 -33.92 -7.70 -18.99
CA LYS A 73 -32.85 -8.16 -19.88
C LYS A 73 -33.47 -8.82 -21.13
N ALA A 74 -32.65 -9.02 -22.18
CA ALA A 74 -33.07 -9.69 -23.41
C ALA A 74 -33.62 -11.12 -23.20
N ASN A 75 -33.21 -11.80 -22.11
CA ASN A 75 -33.72 -13.12 -21.73
C ASN A 75 -35.02 -13.07 -20.88
N GLY A 76 -35.63 -11.90 -20.72
CA GLY A 76 -36.86 -11.69 -19.93
C GLY A 76 -36.63 -11.52 -18.42
N GLU A 77 -35.42 -11.70 -17.91
CA GLU A 77 -35.15 -11.55 -16.48
C GLU A 77 -35.13 -10.09 -16.03
N LYS A 78 -35.64 -9.83 -14.81
CA LYS A 78 -35.44 -8.54 -14.13
C LYS A 78 -33.96 -8.27 -13.85
N TYR A 79 -33.54 -7.01 -13.99
CA TYR A 79 -32.19 -6.53 -13.63
C TYR A 79 -31.92 -6.59 -12.12
N LYS A 80 -30.63 -6.56 -11.72
CA LYS A 80 -30.23 -6.32 -10.33
C LYS A 80 -30.42 -4.83 -9.98
N VAL A 81 -30.62 -4.52 -8.70
CA VAL A 81 -30.80 -3.14 -8.17
C VAL A 81 -29.71 -2.20 -8.70
N THR A 82 -28.43 -2.59 -8.56
CA THR A 82 -27.28 -1.78 -8.98
C THR A 82 -27.23 -1.53 -10.49
N SER A 83 -27.69 -2.50 -11.28
CA SER A 83 -27.76 -2.35 -12.75
C SER A 83 -28.82 -1.32 -13.15
N LEU A 84 -29.97 -1.32 -12.45
CA LEU A 84 -31.06 -0.39 -12.73
C LEU A 84 -30.69 1.06 -12.34
N GLU A 85 -30.02 1.22 -11.20
CA GLU A 85 -29.46 2.52 -10.75
C GLU A 85 -28.44 3.07 -11.76
N ASN A 86 -27.54 2.23 -12.26
CA ASN A 86 -26.56 2.62 -13.27
C ASN A 86 -27.20 3.04 -14.60
N ILE A 87 -28.26 2.36 -15.05
CA ILE A 87 -29.00 2.73 -16.26
C ILE A 87 -29.64 4.12 -16.08
N ARG A 88 -30.28 4.39 -14.94
CA ARG A 88 -30.88 5.69 -14.64
C ARG A 88 -29.84 6.81 -14.62
N HIS A 89 -28.72 6.61 -13.93
CA HIS A 89 -27.63 7.61 -13.90
C HIS A 89 -27.03 7.84 -15.29
N SER A 90 -26.82 6.78 -16.05
CA SER A 90 -26.29 6.87 -17.42
C SER A 90 -27.24 7.63 -18.37
N LEU A 91 -28.56 7.44 -18.23
CA LEU A 91 -29.56 8.20 -18.98
C LEU A 91 -29.56 9.70 -18.62
N ASN A 92 -29.51 10.02 -17.31
CA ASN A 92 -29.44 11.41 -16.86
C ASN A 92 -28.20 12.12 -17.44
N MET A 93 -27.04 11.47 -17.34
CA MET A 93 -25.79 12.00 -17.90
C MET A 93 -25.83 12.10 -19.42
N TYR A 94 -26.45 11.14 -20.11
CA TYR A 94 -26.58 11.17 -21.57
C TYR A 94 -27.37 12.40 -22.06
N LEU A 95 -28.49 12.74 -21.41
CA LEU A 95 -29.31 13.90 -21.77
C LEU A 95 -28.66 15.24 -21.40
N GLN A 96 -27.92 15.29 -20.30
CA GLN A 96 -27.21 16.50 -19.87
C GLN A 96 -25.93 16.77 -20.67
N SER A 97 -25.38 15.75 -21.34
CA SER A 97 -24.17 15.89 -22.16
C SER A 97 -24.46 16.44 -23.57
N PRO A 98 -23.45 17.00 -24.26
CA PRO A 98 -23.55 17.32 -25.68
C PRO A 98 -23.96 16.09 -26.52
N PRO A 99 -24.80 16.26 -27.56
CA PRO A 99 -25.31 17.52 -28.10
C PRO A 99 -26.59 18.05 -27.43
N PHE A 100 -27.23 17.27 -26.54
CA PHE A 100 -28.57 17.57 -26.05
C PHE A 100 -28.59 18.64 -24.96
N ASN A 101 -27.56 18.66 -24.10
CA ASN A 101 -27.35 19.69 -23.08
C ASN A 101 -28.60 20.04 -22.27
N ARG A 102 -29.44 19.04 -21.94
CA ARG A 102 -30.66 19.25 -21.16
C ARG A 102 -30.29 19.75 -19.76
N THR A 103 -31.06 20.68 -19.23
CA THR A 103 -30.78 21.35 -17.95
C THR A 103 -31.47 20.71 -16.74
N PHE A 104 -32.41 19.81 -16.98
CA PHE A 104 -33.17 19.12 -15.95
C PHE A 104 -32.42 17.88 -15.42
N ASP A 105 -32.82 17.38 -14.25
CA ASP A 105 -32.19 16.22 -13.59
C ASP A 105 -33.25 15.12 -13.36
N LEU A 106 -33.10 13.98 -14.05
CA LEU A 106 -34.04 12.86 -13.96
C LEU A 106 -34.13 12.24 -12.54
N ILE A 107 -33.12 12.43 -11.72
CA ILE A 107 -32.96 11.77 -10.42
C ILE A 107 -33.45 12.67 -9.29
N LYS A 108 -33.20 13.98 -9.41
CA LYS A 108 -33.45 14.97 -8.36
C LYS A 108 -34.51 16.02 -8.74
N GLY A 109 -34.83 16.17 -10.02
CA GLY A 109 -35.82 17.13 -10.52
C GLY A 109 -37.23 16.81 -10.00
N LEU A 110 -37.95 17.86 -9.62
CA LEU A 110 -39.32 17.75 -9.07
C LEU A 110 -40.33 17.32 -10.14
N GLU A 111 -40.07 17.71 -11.39
CA GLU A 111 -40.79 17.34 -12.58
C GLU A 111 -40.76 15.82 -12.87
N PHE A 112 -39.81 15.09 -12.27
CA PHE A 112 -39.68 13.63 -12.38
C PHE A 112 -40.16 12.88 -11.14
N SER A 113 -41.04 13.48 -10.33
CA SER A 113 -41.49 12.91 -9.05
C SER A 113 -42.15 11.53 -9.22
N GLU A 114 -43.04 11.38 -10.20
CA GLU A 114 -43.76 10.12 -10.45
C GLU A 114 -42.81 9.00 -10.90
N SER A 115 -41.96 9.24 -11.90
CA SER A 115 -40.99 8.25 -12.35
C SER A 115 -40.02 7.86 -11.24
N ASN A 116 -39.63 8.80 -10.37
CA ASN A 116 -38.78 8.51 -9.21
C ASN A 116 -39.49 7.71 -8.11
N ILE A 117 -40.80 7.91 -7.90
CA ILE A 117 -41.61 7.07 -7.01
C ILE A 117 -41.66 5.64 -7.54
N ASN A 118 -41.99 5.46 -8.82
CA ASN A 118 -42.06 4.14 -9.45
C ASN A 118 -40.71 3.44 -9.45
N PHE A 119 -39.63 4.17 -9.75
CA PHE A 119 -38.27 3.63 -9.67
C PHE A 119 -37.95 3.09 -8.27
N ARG A 120 -38.27 3.85 -7.21
CA ARG A 120 -38.06 3.39 -5.83
C ARG A 120 -38.92 2.16 -5.49
N ALA A 121 -40.16 2.11 -5.98
CA ALA A 121 -41.03 0.95 -5.81
C ALA A 121 -40.43 -0.31 -6.46
N VAL A 122 -39.90 -0.19 -7.69
CA VAL A 122 -39.19 -1.26 -8.39
C VAL A 122 -37.96 -1.71 -7.61
N LEU A 123 -37.16 -0.78 -7.08
CA LEU A 123 -36.00 -1.15 -6.26
C LEU A 123 -36.43 -1.93 -5.00
N ALA A 124 -37.53 -1.53 -4.34
CA ALA A 124 -38.05 -2.23 -3.18
C ALA A 124 -38.56 -3.64 -3.53
N GLU A 125 -39.21 -3.81 -4.68
CA GLU A 125 -39.61 -5.11 -5.22
C GLU A 125 -38.40 -6.00 -5.52
N LEU A 126 -37.40 -5.49 -6.25
CA LEU A 126 -36.19 -6.24 -6.57
C LEU A 126 -35.41 -6.66 -5.32
N LYS A 127 -35.39 -5.82 -4.27
CA LYS A 127 -34.80 -6.18 -2.98
C LYS A 127 -35.56 -7.31 -2.29
N ARG A 128 -36.90 -7.30 -2.30
CA ARG A 128 -37.74 -8.39 -1.77
C ARG A 128 -37.55 -9.70 -2.54
N GLU A 129 -37.30 -9.63 -3.84
CA GLU A 129 -36.97 -10.78 -4.69
C GLU A 129 -35.52 -11.27 -4.55
N GLY A 130 -34.74 -10.73 -3.61
CA GLY A 130 -33.34 -11.11 -3.40
C GLY A 130 -32.37 -10.57 -4.46
N LYS A 131 -32.85 -9.83 -5.47
CA LYS A 131 -32.02 -9.20 -6.52
C LYS A 131 -31.29 -7.93 -6.06
N GLY A 132 -31.45 -7.56 -4.79
CA GLY A 132 -30.67 -6.55 -4.09
C GLY A 132 -29.41 -7.09 -3.41
N ALA A 133 -29.25 -8.41 -3.32
CA ALA A 133 -28.04 -9.02 -2.77
C ALA A 133 -26.86 -8.82 -3.73
N ILE A 134 -25.78 -8.26 -3.21
CA ILE A 134 -24.49 -8.25 -3.88
C ILE A 134 -23.92 -9.67 -3.70
N ASP A 135 -23.68 -10.36 -4.81
CA ASP A 135 -22.88 -11.59 -4.79
C ASP A 135 -21.46 -11.18 -4.40
N HIS A 136 -21.15 -11.30 -3.12
CA HIS A 136 -19.79 -11.34 -2.67
C HIS A 136 -19.18 -12.65 -3.19
N HIS A 137 -18.04 -12.56 -3.86
CA HIS A 137 -17.20 -13.75 -4.03
C HIS A 137 -16.90 -14.29 -2.62
N ALA A 138 -16.86 -15.61 -2.48
CA ALA A 138 -16.69 -16.25 -1.19
C ALA A 138 -15.55 -15.58 -0.42
N VAL A 139 -15.89 -14.99 0.72
CA VAL A 139 -14.92 -14.55 1.73
C VAL A 139 -13.98 -15.74 1.94
N ILE A 140 -12.66 -15.50 1.95
CA ILE A 140 -11.71 -16.55 2.36
C ILE A 140 -12.22 -17.02 3.72
N LYS A 141 -12.72 -18.26 3.77
CA LYS A 141 -13.44 -18.73 4.95
C LYS A 141 -12.48 -18.67 6.12
N ASP A 142 -12.98 -18.46 7.34
CA ASP A 142 -12.14 -18.48 8.54
C ASP A 142 -11.33 -19.79 8.64
N ALA A 143 -11.88 -20.90 8.12
CA ALA A 143 -11.18 -22.18 8.00
C ALA A 143 -10.01 -22.16 6.98
N ASP A 144 -10.13 -21.41 5.90
CA ASP A 144 -9.09 -21.25 4.88
C ASP A 144 -8.03 -20.24 5.33
N LEU A 145 -8.42 -19.16 6.02
CA LEU A 145 -7.51 -18.27 6.75
C LEU A 145 -6.78 -19.03 7.86
N GLN A 146 -7.47 -19.86 8.63
CA GLN A 146 -6.86 -20.74 9.62
C GLN A 146 -5.86 -21.68 8.96
N LYS A 147 -6.19 -22.35 7.86
CA LYS A 147 -5.22 -23.21 7.15
C LYS A 147 -4.02 -22.42 6.62
N LEU A 148 -4.23 -21.20 6.16
CA LEU A 148 -3.17 -20.33 5.67
C LEU A 148 -2.23 -19.91 6.82
N TYR A 149 -2.78 -19.42 7.94
CA TYR A 149 -2.00 -18.93 9.10
C TYR A 149 -1.55 -20.03 10.06
N SER A 150 -2.16 -21.21 10.03
CA SER A 150 -1.65 -22.40 10.73
C SER A 150 -0.70 -23.24 9.87
N SER A 151 -0.56 -22.90 8.57
CA SER A 151 0.46 -23.52 7.74
C SER A 151 1.83 -23.18 8.28
N VAL A 152 2.77 -24.13 8.19
CA VAL A 152 4.17 -23.91 8.59
C VAL A 152 4.80 -22.73 7.83
N PHE A 153 4.24 -22.36 6.67
CA PHE A 153 4.74 -21.32 5.78
C PHE A 153 4.40 -19.89 6.23
N LEU A 154 3.18 -19.62 6.74
CA LEU A 154 2.80 -18.31 7.29
C LEU A 154 2.53 -18.36 8.80
N SER A 155 2.97 -19.44 9.46
CA SER A 155 2.76 -19.64 10.89
C SER A 155 3.32 -18.47 11.68
N PRO A 156 2.49 -17.74 12.42
CA PRO A 156 2.99 -16.67 13.28
C PRO A 156 3.74 -17.21 14.51
N LYS A 157 3.53 -18.50 14.81
CA LYS A 157 4.15 -19.22 15.93
C LYS A 157 5.51 -19.81 15.59
N THR A 158 5.98 -19.64 14.35
CA THR A 158 7.31 -20.06 13.97
C THR A 158 8.08 -18.88 13.38
N PRO A 159 9.37 -18.76 13.71
CA PRO A 159 10.20 -17.72 13.12
C PRO A 159 10.28 -17.79 11.59
N SER A 160 10.18 -19.00 11.01
CA SER A 160 10.07 -19.21 9.56
C SER A 160 8.85 -18.52 8.99
N GLY A 161 7.69 -18.66 9.64
CA GLY A 161 6.46 -18.02 9.16
C GLY A 161 6.45 -16.51 9.40
N LEU A 162 7.09 -16.01 10.45
CA LEU A 162 7.35 -14.57 10.64
C LEU A 162 8.31 -14.01 9.57
N PHE A 163 9.36 -14.76 9.24
CA PHE A 163 10.32 -14.41 8.20
C PHE A 163 9.67 -14.40 6.80
N ASN A 164 8.91 -15.45 6.47
CA ASN A 164 8.17 -15.58 5.22
C ASN A 164 7.07 -14.51 5.10
N LYS A 165 6.46 -14.10 6.21
CA LYS A 165 5.54 -12.95 6.25
C LYS A 165 6.18 -11.64 5.81
N ILE A 166 7.49 -11.46 5.90
CA ILE A 166 8.13 -10.22 5.42
C ILE A 166 8.67 -10.44 4.01
N PHE A 167 9.54 -11.43 3.81
CA PHE A 167 10.29 -11.59 2.57
C PHE A 167 9.49 -12.29 1.47
N ASP A 168 8.73 -13.34 1.79
CA ASP A 168 7.83 -13.92 0.80
C ASP A 168 6.65 -12.99 0.54
N MET A 169 6.25 -12.13 1.50
CA MET A 169 5.34 -11.03 1.18
C MET A 169 5.95 -10.04 0.20
N PHE A 170 7.23 -9.71 0.23
CA PHE A 170 7.85 -8.87 -0.81
C PHE A 170 7.79 -9.54 -2.18
N ASP A 171 8.11 -10.83 -2.27
CA ASP A 171 8.06 -11.57 -3.54
C ASP A 171 6.63 -11.78 -4.04
N VAL A 172 5.69 -12.10 -3.14
CA VAL A 172 4.26 -12.22 -3.45
C VAL A 172 3.67 -10.86 -3.83
N SER A 173 4.02 -9.80 -3.10
CA SER A 173 3.64 -8.42 -3.39
C SER A 173 4.16 -7.98 -4.75
N LYS A 174 5.43 -8.26 -5.06
CA LYS A 174 6.03 -7.98 -6.36
C LYS A 174 5.32 -8.74 -7.47
N LYS A 175 5.16 -10.07 -7.33
CA LYS A 175 4.42 -10.90 -8.31
C LYS A 175 3.00 -10.40 -8.50
N PHE A 176 2.33 -10.01 -7.43
CA PHE A 176 0.98 -9.44 -7.47
C PHE A 176 0.96 -8.13 -8.25
N TYR A 177 1.84 -7.17 -7.95
CA TYR A 177 1.88 -5.87 -8.65
C TYR A 177 2.33 -5.99 -10.11
N GLU A 178 3.11 -7.01 -10.45
CA GLU A 178 3.48 -7.36 -11.84
C GLU A 178 2.30 -7.98 -12.62
N MET A 179 1.21 -8.41 -11.97
CA MET A 179 0.04 -8.95 -12.67
C MET A 179 -0.68 -7.89 -13.51
N PRO A 180 -1.36 -8.30 -14.59
CA PRO A 180 -2.21 -7.40 -15.36
C PRO A 180 -3.26 -6.71 -14.47
N GLU A 181 -3.53 -5.44 -14.73
CA GLU A 181 -4.45 -4.62 -13.94
C GLU A 181 -5.85 -5.25 -13.81
N GLN A 182 -6.30 -5.95 -14.85
CA GLN A 182 -7.60 -6.65 -14.84
C GLN A 182 -7.67 -7.76 -13.78
N VAL A 183 -6.54 -8.40 -13.48
CA VAL A 183 -6.41 -9.41 -12.43
C VAL A 183 -6.40 -8.72 -11.06
N LYS A 184 -5.62 -7.65 -10.91
CA LYS A 184 -5.53 -6.89 -9.64
C LYS A 184 -6.86 -6.24 -9.25
N LYS A 185 -7.65 -5.76 -10.22
CA LYS A 185 -9.00 -5.18 -10.01
C LYS A 185 -9.96 -6.10 -9.28
N VAL A 186 -9.79 -7.42 -9.40
CA VAL A 186 -10.61 -8.41 -8.67
C VAL A 186 -10.45 -8.25 -7.16
N TYR A 187 -9.29 -7.76 -6.71
CA TYR A 187 -8.96 -7.58 -5.30
C TYR A 187 -9.08 -6.12 -4.84
N ALA A 188 -9.70 -5.24 -5.63
CA ALA A 188 -9.79 -3.82 -5.30
C ALA A 188 -10.56 -3.58 -3.99
N LYS A 189 -10.15 -2.53 -3.26
CA LYS A 189 -10.82 -2.06 -2.03
C LYS A 189 -12.33 -1.91 -2.24
N GLN A 190 -13.12 -2.56 -1.38
CA GLN A 190 -14.58 -2.68 -1.53
C GLN A 190 -15.31 -1.65 -0.65
N GLY A 191 -15.79 -0.56 -1.25
CA GLY A 191 -16.60 0.45 -0.55
C GLY A 191 -15.79 1.46 0.27
N ALA A 192 -16.48 2.48 0.79
CA ALA A 192 -15.84 3.62 1.46
C ALA A 192 -15.26 3.27 2.84
N THR A 193 -15.81 2.25 3.51
CA THR A 193 -15.48 1.88 4.89
C THR A 193 -14.51 0.71 5.01
N SER A 194 -14.38 -0.13 3.97
CA SER A 194 -13.39 -1.22 3.99
C SER A 194 -12.01 -0.62 3.82
N ILE A 195 -11.10 -0.86 4.75
CA ILE A 195 -9.69 -0.47 4.59
C ILE A 195 -8.88 -1.54 3.84
N HIS A 196 -9.44 -2.74 3.61
CA HIS A 196 -8.76 -3.89 3.00
C HIS A 196 -8.92 -3.93 1.47
N GLY A 197 -7.83 -4.28 0.78
CA GLY A 197 -7.80 -4.56 -0.66
C GLY A 197 -6.83 -3.67 -1.46
N TRP A 198 -6.76 -3.94 -2.75
CA TRP A 198 -5.91 -3.24 -3.72
C TRP A 198 -6.45 -1.86 -4.08
N ILE A 199 -5.54 -0.90 -4.21
CA ILE A 199 -5.80 0.49 -4.57
C ILE A 199 -4.90 0.79 -5.77
N ALA A 200 -5.53 1.15 -6.88
CA ALA A 200 -4.81 1.47 -8.10
C ALA A 200 -4.08 2.82 -7.98
N ARG A 201 -3.12 3.02 -8.89
CA ARG A 201 -2.46 4.32 -9.11
C ARG A 201 -3.49 5.42 -9.32
N GLU A 202 -3.19 6.61 -8.80
CA GLU A 202 -3.97 7.83 -8.96
C GLU A 202 -5.37 7.79 -8.31
N ILE A 203 -5.60 6.82 -7.41
CA ILE A 203 -6.83 6.75 -6.60
C ILE A 203 -6.63 7.40 -5.23
N GLU A 204 -5.50 7.12 -4.57
CA GLU A 204 -5.17 7.71 -3.29
C GLU A 204 -4.57 9.10 -3.46
N LYS A 205 -4.94 10.01 -2.55
CA LYS A 205 -4.43 11.37 -2.48
C LYS A 205 -3.97 11.60 -1.05
N SER A 206 -2.69 11.35 -0.79
CA SER A 206 -2.14 11.43 0.57
C SER A 206 -1.98 12.88 1.04
N ASP A 207 -1.69 13.82 0.13
CA ASP A 207 -1.68 15.26 0.38
C ASP A 207 -2.99 15.90 -0.13
N PRO A 208 -3.90 16.34 0.77
CA PRO A 208 -5.16 16.99 0.38
C PRO A 208 -4.96 18.27 -0.45
N ALA A 209 -3.83 18.96 -0.29
CA ALA A 209 -3.52 20.21 -0.97
C ALA A 209 -2.91 20.00 -2.38
N SER A 210 -2.37 18.82 -2.66
CA SER A 210 -1.86 18.48 -3.99
C SER A 210 -2.99 18.51 -5.03
N PRO A 211 -2.79 19.01 -6.26
CA PRO A 211 -3.82 18.95 -7.30
C PRO A 211 -3.93 17.58 -7.97
N VAL A 212 -2.98 16.67 -7.69
CA VAL A 212 -2.86 15.35 -8.35
C VAL A 212 -2.84 14.23 -7.30
N ALA A 213 -3.37 13.07 -7.69
CA ALA A 213 -3.34 11.86 -6.87
C ALA A 213 -1.98 11.16 -6.95
N ASP A 214 -1.70 10.29 -5.99
CA ASP A 214 -0.41 9.63 -5.83
C ASP A 214 -0.18 8.60 -6.95
N LEU A 215 1.01 8.61 -7.56
CA LEU A 215 1.42 7.61 -8.55
C LEU A 215 1.94 6.32 -7.89
N LYS A 216 1.16 5.77 -6.95
CA LYS A 216 1.46 4.53 -6.24
C LYS A 216 0.26 3.59 -6.34
N GLU A 217 0.51 2.29 -6.44
CA GLU A 217 -0.50 1.30 -6.10
C GLU A 217 -0.22 0.74 -4.72
N ALA A 218 -1.27 0.34 -4.01
CA ALA A 218 -1.18 -0.19 -2.66
C ALA A 218 -2.10 -1.40 -2.50
N PHE A 219 -1.80 -2.27 -1.53
CA PHE A 219 -2.68 -3.34 -1.12
C PHE A 219 -2.73 -3.31 0.40
N ASN A 220 -3.89 -2.97 0.92
CA ASN A 220 -4.07 -2.84 2.36
C ASN A 220 -4.51 -4.18 2.94
N PHE A 221 -3.78 -4.67 3.92
CA PHE A 221 -4.17 -5.84 4.72
C PHE A 221 -4.83 -5.34 6.00
N GLN A 222 -6.10 -5.67 6.23
CA GLN A 222 -6.68 -5.51 7.55
C GLN A 222 -6.38 -6.81 8.30
N ILE A 223 -5.47 -6.74 9.26
CA ILE A 223 -5.23 -7.84 10.18
C ILE A 223 -6.49 -7.91 11.06
N LEU A 224 -7.16 -9.07 11.05
CA LEU A 224 -8.15 -9.39 12.06
C LEU A 224 -7.35 -9.69 13.33
N ASP A 225 -7.49 -8.85 14.35
CA ASP A 225 -6.72 -8.95 15.59
C ASP A 225 -6.86 -10.35 16.21
N ASP A 226 -5.76 -11.10 16.13
CA ASP A 226 -5.43 -12.15 17.08
C ASP A 226 -4.09 -11.70 17.69
N GLU A 227 -4.18 -11.04 18.86
CA GLU A 227 -3.03 -10.48 19.60
C GLU A 227 -2.08 -11.55 20.17
N SER A 228 -2.17 -12.81 19.75
CA SER A 228 -1.38 -13.91 20.31
C SER A 228 0.01 -14.11 19.69
N ASP A 229 0.47 -13.21 18.80
CA ASP A 229 1.46 -13.59 17.77
C ASP A 229 2.56 -12.55 17.44
N ILE A 230 2.96 -11.71 18.40
CA ILE A 230 4.09 -10.75 18.29
C ILE A 230 5.35 -11.21 19.09
N ASP A 231 5.28 -12.34 19.77
CA ASP A 231 6.11 -12.53 20.97
C ASP A 231 7.44 -13.25 20.78
N TYR A 232 7.72 -13.94 19.67
CA TYR A 232 8.95 -14.75 19.56
C TYR A 232 10.25 -13.96 19.80
N PHE A 233 10.45 -12.84 19.11
CA PHE A 233 11.64 -12.02 19.34
C PHE A 233 11.61 -11.35 20.71
N ARG A 234 10.42 -11.02 21.25
CA ARG A 234 10.28 -10.47 22.60
C ARG A 234 10.71 -11.48 23.66
N GLU A 235 10.32 -12.74 23.50
CA GLU A 235 10.70 -13.86 24.35
C GLU A 235 12.21 -14.16 24.25
N CYS A 236 12.79 -14.06 23.05
CA CYS A 236 14.23 -14.24 22.87
C CYS A 236 15.09 -13.07 23.38
N HIS A 237 14.48 -11.98 23.84
CA HIS A 237 15.14 -10.76 24.31
C HIS A 237 14.55 -10.26 25.64
N HIS A 238 13.89 -11.14 26.40
CA HIS A 238 13.12 -10.73 27.58
C HIS A 238 14.02 -10.35 28.77
N LEU A 239 15.31 -10.75 28.73
CA LEU A 239 16.29 -10.45 29.77
C LEU A 239 17.16 -9.23 29.45
N ILE A 240 16.86 -8.42 28.42
CA ILE A 240 17.60 -7.17 28.17
C ILE A 240 17.69 -6.34 29.46
N GLY A 241 18.92 -5.97 29.84
CA GLY A 241 19.21 -5.21 31.06
C GLY A 241 19.25 -6.06 32.35
N GLN A 242 19.09 -7.38 32.24
CA GLN A 242 19.15 -8.34 33.33
C GLN A 242 20.29 -9.34 33.13
N LYS A 243 20.57 -10.16 34.15
CA LYS A 243 21.53 -11.28 34.01
C LYS A 243 20.98 -12.30 33.01
N GLY A 244 21.85 -12.82 32.14
CA GLY A 244 21.45 -13.76 31.08
C GLY A 244 21.17 -13.08 29.74
N ASN A 245 21.54 -11.81 29.58
CA ASN A 245 21.55 -11.10 28.31
C ASN A 245 22.76 -10.14 28.26
N ASN A 246 23.51 -10.17 27.17
CA ASN A 246 24.72 -9.36 26.99
C ASN A 246 24.51 -8.06 26.18
N SER A 247 23.27 -7.57 26.10
CA SER A 247 23.00 -6.25 25.50
C SER A 247 23.74 -5.16 26.25
N SER A 248 24.32 -4.20 25.52
CA SER A 248 25.18 -3.18 26.12
C SER A 248 25.05 -1.82 25.44
N LEU A 249 25.12 -0.77 26.25
CA LEU A 249 25.25 0.60 25.77
C LEU A 249 26.73 0.98 25.72
N ARG A 250 27.22 1.36 24.55
CA ARG A 250 28.56 1.92 24.37
C ARG A 250 28.45 3.41 24.09
N SER A 251 29.07 4.21 24.95
CA SER A 251 29.33 5.62 24.68
C SER A 251 30.62 5.74 23.88
N LEU A 252 30.59 6.48 22.77
CA LEU A 252 31.77 6.73 21.92
C LEU A 252 31.98 8.23 21.79
N TYR A 253 33.21 8.65 22.06
CA TYR A 253 33.67 10.01 21.80
C TYR A 253 34.87 9.97 20.87
N TYR A 254 34.75 10.66 19.75
CA TYR A 254 35.81 10.82 18.78
C TYR A 254 36.31 12.28 18.87
N PRO A 255 37.52 12.52 19.39
CA PRO A 255 37.98 13.87 19.71
C PRO A 255 38.12 14.75 18.46
N PRO A 256 38.06 16.08 18.61
CA PRO A 256 38.55 17.02 17.61
C PRO A 256 39.97 16.66 17.18
N LEU A 257 40.26 16.87 15.90
CA LEU A 257 41.61 16.64 15.37
C LEU A 257 42.21 17.97 14.93
N SER A 258 43.40 18.27 15.43
CA SER A 258 44.18 19.45 15.06
C SER A 258 45.40 19.12 14.18
N SER A 259 45.92 17.88 14.26
CA SER A 259 47.00 17.32 13.43
C SER A 259 47.19 15.82 13.72
N GLY A 260 48.04 15.11 12.95
CA GLY A 260 48.55 13.78 13.33
C GLY A 260 47.75 12.55 12.81
N VAL A 261 46.84 12.74 11.86
CA VAL A 261 46.14 11.62 11.20
C VAL A 261 47.07 10.91 10.23
N LYS A 262 47.26 9.59 10.38
CA LYS A 262 48.03 8.79 9.43
C LYS A 262 47.25 8.58 8.13
N SER A 263 47.95 8.45 7.00
CA SER A 263 47.33 8.08 5.73
C SER A 263 46.51 6.79 5.88
N GLY A 264 45.27 6.79 5.38
CA GLY A 264 44.35 5.66 5.45
C GLY A 264 43.72 5.39 6.83
N GLN A 265 44.03 6.20 7.85
CA GLN A 265 43.41 6.08 9.16
C GLN A 265 41.93 6.49 9.11
N MET A 266 41.10 5.85 9.93
CA MET A 266 39.67 6.15 10.08
C MET A 266 39.36 6.43 11.55
N ARG A 267 38.22 7.07 11.84
CA ARG A 267 37.71 7.19 13.21
C ARG A 267 37.26 5.83 13.75
N CYS A 268 36.62 5.02 12.91
CA CYS A 268 36.29 3.62 13.17
C CYS A 268 36.39 2.82 11.86
N GLY A 269 37.07 1.67 11.89
CA GLY A 269 37.28 0.82 10.71
C GLY A 269 36.00 0.15 10.21
N GLU A 270 36.07 -0.44 9.00
CA GLU A 270 34.97 -1.24 8.45
C GLU A 270 34.69 -2.47 9.35
N HIS A 271 33.45 -2.60 9.81
CA HIS A 271 32.98 -3.76 10.58
C HIS A 271 31.47 -3.93 10.44
N SER A 272 30.96 -5.04 10.99
CA SER A 272 29.54 -5.26 11.29
C SER A 272 29.38 -5.54 12.79
N ASP A 273 28.21 -5.24 13.33
CA ASP A 273 27.91 -5.49 14.75
C ASP A 273 27.58 -6.95 14.99
N PHE A 274 27.85 -7.49 16.18
CA PHE A 274 27.70 -8.94 16.40
C PHE A 274 26.27 -9.37 16.73
N GLY A 275 25.48 -8.49 17.35
CA GLY A 275 24.18 -8.86 17.95
C GLY A 275 23.04 -8.98 16.95
N THR A 276 21.81 -8.79 17.44
CA THR A 276 20.61 -8.84 16.61
C THR A 276 20.39 -7.52 15.88
N ILE A 277 20.24 -6.44 16.65
CA ILE A 277 20.11 -5.07 16.15
C ILE A 277 20.99 -4.12 16.96
N THR A 278 21.35 -2.99 16.35
CA THR A 278 21.99 -1.87 17.04
C THR A 278 21.09 -0.65 16.92
N LEU A 279 20.87 0.04 18.05
CA LEU A 279 20.26 1.36 18.07
C LEU A 279 21.38 2.39 18.22
N LEU A 280 21.63 3.17 17.18
CA LEU A 280 22.68 4.17 17.12
C LEU A 280 22.10 5.58 17.21
N PHE A 281 22.54 6.31 18.24
CA PHE A 281 22.29 7.73 18.43
C PHE A 281 23.57 8.48 18.08
N GLN A 282 23.49 9.42 17.15
CA GLN A 282 24.64 10.22 16.72
C GLN A 282 24.35 11.71 16.82
N ASP A 283 25.38 12.49 17.11
CA ASP A 283 25.32 13.94 17.02
C ASP A 283 25.33 14.44 15.56
N ASP A 284 25.38 15.75 15.40
CA ASP A 284 25.41 16.44 14.11
C ASP A 284 26.80 16.46 13.44
N ALA A 285 27.82 15.78 13.98
CA ALA A 285 29.16 15.81 13.41
C ALA A 285 29.35 14.89 12.19
N GLY A 286 28.45 13.91 12.00
CA GLY A 286 28.43 13.01 10.83
C GLY A 286 29.61 12.03 10.75
N GLY A 287 29.98 11.64 9.54
CA GLY A 287 31.13 10.75 9.25
C GLY A 287 30.83 9.24 9.26
N LEU A 288 29.62 8.83 9.64
CA LEU A 288 29.19 7.44 9.48
C LEU A 288 28.98 7.13 7.99
N GLN A 289 29.51 5.99 7.54
CA GLN A 289 29.28 5.47 6.19
C GLN A 289 28.84 4.01 6.24
N VAL A 290 27.90 3.67 5.36
CA VAL A 290 27.34 2.33 5.21
C VAL A 290 27.72 1.77 3.85
N LYS A 291 28.08 0.49 3.80
CA LYS A 291 28.51 -0.19 2.59
C LYS A 291 27.32 -0.75 1.82
N LEU A 292 27.20 -0.39 0.56
CA LEU A 292 26.20 -0.90 -0.37
C LEU A 292 26.59 -2.29 -0.93
N PRO A 293 25.63 -3.05 -1.48
CA PRO A 293 25.91 -4.36 -2.11
C PRO A 293 26.92 -4.30 -3.27
N ASN A 294 27.01 -3.17 -3.97
CA ASN A 294 27.98 -2.95 -5.04
C ASN A 294 29.41 -2.67 -4.52
N GLY A 295 29.60 -2.58 -3.20
CA GLY A 295 30.88 -2.33 -2.54
C GLY A 295 31.15 -0.86 -2.23
N ASP A 296 30.35 0.07 -2.75
CA ASP A 296 30.48 1.50 -2.49
C ASP A 296 30.03 1.87 -1.08
N TYR A 297 30.45 3.03 -0.61
CA TYR A 297 30.02 3.58 0.67
C TYR A 297 29.15 4.81 0.47
N ILE A 298 28.04 4.87 1.19
CA ILE A 298 27.17 6.05 1.26
C ILE A 298 27.23 6.68 2.66
N PRO A 299 27.12 8.01 2.77
CA PRO A 299 27.00 8.66 4.07
C PRO A 299 25.65 8.31 4.72
N ALA A 300 25.69 8.11 6.04
CA ALA A 300 24.50 8.03 6.88
C ALA A 300 24.40 9.30 7.72
N ASP A 301 23.97 10.38 7.04
CA ASP A 301 23.94 11.72 7.62
C ASP A 301 23.03 11.78 8.85
N PRO A 302 23.40 12.54 9.90
CA PRO A 302 22.58 12.71 11.07
C PRO A 302 21.25 13.41 10.72
N ILE A 303 20.14 12.81 11.16
CA ILE A 303 18.81 13.43 11.09
C ILE A 303 18.40 13.76 12.53
N PRO A 304 18.08 15.02 12.86
CA PRO A 304 17.62 15.40 14.19
C PRO A 304 16.45 14.53 14.69
N ASP A 305 16.46 14.21 15.98
CA ASP A 305 15.40 13.44 16.66
C ASP A 305 15.16 12.02 16.10
N THR A 306 16.20 11.40 15.54
CA THR A 306 16.12 10.02 15.02
C THR A 306 17.10 9.06 15.70
N VAL A 307 16.79 7.78 15.59
CA VAL A 307 17.69 6.68 15.92
C VAL A 307 17.96 5.89 14.65
N LEU A 308 19.23 5.63 14.35
CA LEU A 308 19.60 4.74 13.26
C LEU A 308 19.55 3.31 13.78
N VAL A 309 18.90 2.42 13.03
CA VAL A 309 18.82 1.00 13.36
C VAL A 309 19.53 0.19 12.29
N ASN A 310 20.50 -0.63 12.69
CA ASN A 310 21.13 -1.60 11.78
C ASN A 310 21.05 -3.01 12.36
N LEU A 311 21.16 -3.99 11.47
CA LEU A 311 21.18 -5.40 11.82
C LEU A 311 22.61 -5.83 12.12
N GLY A 312 22.75 -6.76 13.06
CA GLY A 312 24.01 -7.40 13.39
C GLY A 312 24.13 -8.81 12.83
N ASP A 313 25.33 -9.37 12.94
CA ASP A 313 25.71 -10.67 12.40
C ASP A 313 24.87 -11.81 12.98
N LEU A 314 24.42 -11.72 14.24
CA LEU A 314 23.54 -12.72 14.85
C LEU A 314 22.21 -12.77 14.10
N MET A 315 21.60 -11.63 13.78
CA MET A 315 20.35 -11.59 13.01
C MET A 315 20.55 -12.08 11.57
N GLN A 316 21.69 -11.74 10.95
CA GLN A 316 22.04 -12.27 9.64
C GLN A 316 22.14 -13.80 9.67
N ARG A 317 22.84 -14.36 10.67
CA ARG A 317 22.91 -15.82 10.90
C ARG A 317 21.52 -16.40 11.11
N TRP A 318 20.73 -15.78 11.98
CA TRP A 318 19.39 -16.24 12.33
C TRP A 318 18.53 -16.35 11.09
N THR A 319 18.59 -15.36 10.19
CA THR A 319 17.79 -15.32 8.95
C THR A 319 18.44 -16.00 7.74
N ALA A 320 19.51 -16.77 7.92
CA ALA A 320 20.23 -17.46 6.84
C ALA A 320 20.73 -16.53 5.70
N ASP A 321 21.20 -15.32 6.06
CA ASP A 321 21.61 -14.21 5.19
C ASP A 321 20.51 -13.53 4.39
N LYS A 322 19.24 -13.78 4.69
CA LYS A 322 18.17 -13.07 4.02
C LYS A 322 18.06 -11.61 4.51
N LEU A 323 18.37 -11.36 5.77
CA LEU A 323 18.74 -10.04 6.27
C LEU A 323 20.26 -9.94 6.38
N VAL A 324 20.86 -8.83 5.92
CA VAL A 324 22.31 -8.67 5.87
C VAL A 324 22.78 -7.66 6.92
N ALA A 325 23.74 -8.08 7.75
CA ALA A 325 24.48 -7.23 8.66
C ALA A 325 25.39 -6.29 7.85
N THR A 326 24.89 -5.08 7.61
CA THR A 326 25.53 -4.18 6.66
C THR A 326 26.81 -3.61 7.27
N LYS A 327 27.92 -3.77 6.54
CA LYS A 327 29.20 -3.23 6.98
C LYS A 327 29.16 -1.71 7.01
N HIS A 328 29.78 -1.14 8.02
CA HIS A 328 29.82 0.30 8.21
C HIS A 328 31.17 0.73 8.80
N ARG A 329 31.48 2.02 8.66
CA ARG A 329 32.72 2.64 9.15
C ARG A 329 32.46 4.09 9.55
N VAL A 330 33.36 4.67 10.33
CA VAL A 330 33.34 6.11 10.63
C VAL A 330 34.59 6.76 10.06
N VAL A 331 34.40 7.60 9.04
CA VAL A 331 35.47 8.34 8.37
C VAL A 331 35.60 9.75 8.93
N PHE A 332 36.66 10.45 8.50
CA PHE A 332 36.75 11.88 8.71
C PHE A 332 35.80 12.58 7.72
N PRO A 333 35.01 13.59 8.15
CA PRO A 333 34.27 14.44 7.22
C PRO A 333 35.22 15.04 6.18
N GLU A 334 34.77 15.19 4.93
CA GLU A 334 35.60 15.75 3.84
C GLU A 334 36.13 17.14 4.19
N ASP A 335 35.37 17.93 4.95
CA ASP A 335 35.86 19.13 5.61
C ASP A 335 36.66 18.78 6.88
N LEU A 336 37.96 18.55 6.70
CA LEU A 336 38.97 18.47 7.78
C LEU A 336 39.04 19.74 8.68
N LYS A 337 38.14 20.71 8.47
CA LYS A 337 37.93 21.89 9.32
C LYS A 337 37.03 21.62 10.54
N SER A 338 36.51 20.40 10.72
CA SER A 338 35.79 20.08 11.95
C SER A 338 36.74 20.03 13.15
N THR A 339 36.89 21.18 13.82
CA THR A 339 37.41 21.29 15.19
C THR A 339 36.41 20.73 16.22
N LYS A 340 35.31 20.12 15.77
CA LYS A 340 34.25 19.59 16.61
C LYS A 340 34.48 18.10 16.83
N GLY A 341 34.36 17.67 18.08
CA GLY A 341 34.33 16.25 18.42
C GLY A 341 33.05 15.63 17.87
N ARG A 342 33.07 14.32 17.64
CA ARG A 342 31.87 13.52 17.33
C ARG A 342 31.54 12.68 18.55
N GLN A 343 30.28 12.64 18.94
CA GLN A 343 29.77 11.75 19.98
C GLN A 343 28.67 10.86 19.42
N SER A 344 28.64 9.61 19.87
CA SER A 344 27.54 8.70 19.59
C SER A 344 27.34 7.70 20.71
N PHE A 345 26.12 7.20 20.85
CA PHE A 345 25.77 6.09 21.73
C PHE A 345 25.26 4.94 20.87
N ALA A 346 25.84 3.76 21.04
CA ALA A 346 25.41 2.54 20.36
C ALA A 346 24.86 1.57 21.40
N PHE A 347 23.57 1.26 21.33
CA PHE A 347 22.96 0.19 22.12
C PHE A 347 22.93 -1.09 21.29
N PHE A 348 23.83 -2.01 21.62
CA PHE A 348 23.94 -3.31 20.96
C PHE A 348 22.97 -4.28 21.61
N VAL A 349 21.98 -4.73 20.86
CA VAL A 349 20.99 -5.69 21.33
C VAL A 349 21.49 -7.10 21.05
N GLN A 350 21.45 -7.95 22.08
CA GLN A 350 21.73 -9.38 22.00
C GLN A 350 20.44 -10.15 22.32
N ALA A 351 20.28 -11.32 21.69
CA ALA A 351 19.35 -12.31 22.21
C ALA A 351 19.83 -12.81 23.57
N ASP A 352 18.90 -13.29 24.40
CA ASP A 352 19.22 -13.88 25.70
C ASP A 352 20.22 -15.04 25.52
N ASP A 353 21.12 -15.20 26.49
CA ASP A 353 22.37 -15.95 26.36
C ASP A 353 22.14 -17.40 25.89
N GLU A 354 21.10 -18.05 26.42
CA GLU A 354 20.74 -19.45 26.17
C GLU A 354 19.89 -19.64 24.91
N VAL A 355 19.50 -18.57 24.21
CA VAL A 355 18.71 -18.68 22.98
C VAL A 355 19.57 -19.35 21.91
N VAL A 356 19.09 -20.51 21.44
CA VAL A 356 19.73 -21.25 20.35
C VAL A 356 19.40 -20.58 19.01
N ILE A 357 20.44 -20.06 18.35
CA ILE A 357 20.38 -19.41 17.05
C ILE A 357 20.49 -20.48 15.97
N GLU A 358 19.35 -21.03 15.59
CA GLU A 358 19.17 -21.89 14.42
C GLU A 358 18.60 -21.08 13.24
N CYS A 359 18.92 -21.48 11.99
CA CYS A 359 18.39 -20.78 10.82
C CYS A 359 16.86 -20.80 10.82
N LEU A 360 16.24 -19.61 10.79
CA LEU A 360 14.79 -19.46 10.90
C LEU A 360 14.06 -20.10 9.73
N ASP A 361 14.66 -20.20 8.55
CA ASP A 361 14.07 -20.89 7.39
C ASP A 361 14.24 -22.42 7.43
N LYS A 362 14.74 -22.96 8.55
CA LYS A 362 15.03 -24.40 8.76
C LYS A 362 16.10 -24.97 7.83
N SER A 363 16.88 -24.10 7.16
CA SER A 363 18.09 -24.53 6.45
C SER A 363 19.21 -24.90 7.44
N ASN A 364 20.26 -25.55 6.93
CA ASN A 364 21.48 -25.89 7.68
C ASN A 364 22.67 -25.02 7.26
N LYS A 365 22.42 -23.81 6.76
CA LYS A 365 23.47 -22.89 6.29
C LYS A 365 24.46 -22.52 7.40
N TYR A 366 23.95 -22.43 8.63
CA TYR A 366 24.70 -22.21 9.84
C TYR A 366 24.32 -23.25 10.88
N GLU A 367 25.33 -23.87 11.51
CA GLU A 367 25.10 -24.81 12.62
C GLU A 367 24.42 -24.11 13.82
N PRO A 368 23.46 -24.73 14.51
CA PRO A 368 22.87 -24.13 15.70
C PRO A 368 23.92 -23.84 16.79
N MET A 369 23.83 -22.68 17.43
CA MET A 369 24.66 -22.32 18.59
C MET A 369 23.95 -21.29 19.46
N THR A 370 24.33 -21.18 20.73
CA THR A 370 23.71 -20.18 21.62
C THR A 370 24.15 -18.75 21.26
N SER A 371 23.33 -17.76 21.63
CA SER A 371 23.66 -16.33 21.51
C SER A 371 25.00 -16.02 22.20
N LEU A 372 25.20 -16.55 23.41
CA LEU A 372 26.42 -16.35 24.18
C LEU A 372 27.65 -16.98 23.53
N ASP A 373 27.56 -18.21 23.03
CA ASP A 373 28.67 -18.87 22.32
C ASP A 373 29.09 -18.08 21.09
N TYR A 374 28.12 -17.53 20.34
CA TYR A 374 28.40 -16.74 19.16
C TYR A 374 29.12 -15.44 19.51
N LEU A 375 28.64 -14.77 20.55
CA LEU A 375 29.23 -13.54 21.05
C LEU A 375 30.68 -13.78 21.52
N ASN A 376 30.93 -14.84 22.29
CA ASN A 376 32.26 -15.22 22.76
C ASN A 376 33.20 -15.55 21.59
N MET A 377 32.72 -16.28 20.58
CA MET A 377 33.48 -16.56 19.36
C MET A 377 33.92 -15.26 18.66
N LYS A 378 33.03 -14.27 18.55
CA LYS A 378 33.34 -12.97 17.93
C LYS A 378 34.35 -12.17 18.75
N PHE A 379 34.19 -12.11 20.08
CA PHE A 379 35.13 -11.43 20.95
C PHE A 379 36.55 -12.01 20.85
N ASN A 380 36.69 -13.34 20.90
CA ASN A 380 37.98 -14.03 20.79
C ASN A 380 38.67 -13.87 19.42
N THR A 381 37.94 -13.44 18.39
CA THR A 381 38.51 -13.18 17.07
C THR A 381 39.13 -11.79 16.98
N ILE A 382 38.69 -10.85 17.82
CA ILE A 382 38.99 -9.41 17.71
C ILE A 382 39.94 -8.93 18.80
N TYR A 383 39.81 -9.49 20.00
CA TYR A 383 40.66 -9.21 21.15
C TYR A 383 41.52 -10.45 21.44
#